data_AF-A0AAE8SV40-F1
#
_entry.id   AF-A0AAE8SV40-F1
#
_cell.length_a   1.000
_cell.length_b   1.000
_cell.length_c   1.000
_cell.angle_alpha   90.00
_cell.angle_beta   90.00
_cell.angle_gamma   90.00
#
_symmetry.space_group_name_H-M   'P 1'
#
loop_
_entity.id
_entity.type
_entity.pdbx_description
1 polymer ?
#
loop_
_entity_poly.entity_id
_entity_poly.type
_entity_poly.pdbx_seq_one_letter_code
_entity_poly.pdbx_strand_id
1 'polypeptide(L)'
;MSYLARISPRQDAQTPGVVTVMTIVDHGPRFITTTWSLTALAAFFLGLRIFSKAWRKKQIWWDDYVLIASWITLATSCSLISYGVALGWGKNNFNIPPENFEKVLFFSYAAGFASILAAMWSKVSFAITLLRISKGRIIWVPWVIIVTVILVLGANATIHWIQCWPVSRLWDGNTVGRCWPRQVVINYNIFAACYSGVADIALALIPWMIIWPSAISKKEKLGALTAMSMGIFAGITSFLKITTVTAIDSNDTTWSS
;
A
#
# COMPACT_ATOMS: atom_id res chain seq x y z
N MET A 1 59.53 -23.05 -20.38
CA MET A 1 58.54 -22.82 -19.31
C MET A 1 59.21 -21.98 -18.24
N SER A 2 58.51 -20.96 -17.71
CA SER A 2 58.97 -19.96 -16.72
C SER A 2 59.46 -18.63 -17.32
N TYR A 3 58.59 -17.61 -17.32
CA TYR A 3 58.99 -16.20 -17.38
C TYR A 3 58.22 -15.39 -16.34
N LEU A 4 58.97 -14.83 -15.39
CA LEU A 4 58.58 -13.81 -14.42
C LEU A 4 58.61 -12.43 -15.11
N ALA A 5 57.58 -11.62 -14.93
CA ALA A 5 57.61 -10.16 -15.14
C ALA A 5 56.77 -9.52 -14.02
N ARG A 6 57.41 -9.08 -12.93
CA ARG A 6 58.04 -7.76 -12.70
C ARG A 6 57.02 -6.67 -12.36
N ILE A 7 56.95 -6.43 -11.05
CA ILE A 7 56.32 -5.31 -10.34
C ILE A 7 57.14 -4.03 -10.60
N SER A 8 56.49 -2.92 -10.92
CA SER A 8 56.88 -1.52 -10.58
C SER A 8 55.83 -0.51 -11.09
N PRO A 9 55.75 0.73 -10.55
CA PRO A 9 54.50 1.34 -10.14
C PRO A 9 54.17 2.64 -10.90
N ARG A 10 52.94 3.13 -10.72
CA ARG A 10 52.59 4.53 -11.03
C ARG A 10 51.51 5.02 -10.05
N GLN A 11 51.95 5.54 -8.91
CA GLN A 11 51.33 6.71 -8.27
C GLN A 11 51.99 7.93 -8.95
N ASP A 12 51.39 9.08 -9.29
CA ASP A 12 50.38 9.95 -8.67
C ASP A 12 49.56 10.63 -9.82
N ALA A 13 48.36 11.19 -9.69
CA ALA A 13 48.01 12.29 -8.80
C ALA A 13 46.49 12.57 -8.78
N GLN A 14 45.96 12.75 -7.56
CA GLN A 14 45.04 13.81 -7.12
C GLN A 14 44.01 14.39 -8.13
N THR A 15 42.75 13.93 -8.04
CA THR A 15 41.57 14.82 -8.14
C THR A 15 40.66 14.54 -6.94
N PRO A 16 40.46 15.51 -6.02
CA PRO A 16 39.61 15.30 -4.85
C PRO A 16 38.16 15.54 -5.28
N GLY A 17 37.31 14.50 -5.31
CA GLY A 17 35.88 14.75 -5.47
C GLY A 17 34.99 13.63 -6.00
N VAL A 18 35.52 12.45 -6.36
CA VAL A 18 34.67 11.36 -6.88
C VAL A 18 35.12 10.02 -6.31
N VAL A 19 34.96 9.83 -5.00
CA VAL A 19 34.95 8.48 -4.42
C VAL A 19 33.59 7.89 -4.73
N THR A 20 33.54 7.27 -5.91
CA THR A 20 32.82 6.04 -6.22
C THR A 20 31.78 5.63 -5.18
N VAL A 21 30.56 6.18 -5.31
CA VAL A 21 29.37 5.55 -4.76
C VAL A 21 29.25 4.20 -5.48
N MET A 22 29.80 3.15 -4.87
CA MET A 22 29.41 1.79 -5.19
C MET A 22 27.91 1.73 -4.87
N THR A 23 27.05 2.01 -5.86
CA THR A 23 25.60 2.02 -5.68
C THR A 23 25.16 0.58 -5.46
N ILE A 24 25.25 0.12 -4.21
CA ILE A 24 24.35 -0.90 -3.69
C ILE A 24 22.96 -0.42 -4.11
N VAL A 25 22.24 -1.22 -4.88
CA VAL A 25 20.91 -0.83 -5.37
C VAL A 25 19.98 -0.74 -4.18
N ASP A 26 19.96 0.43 -3.54
CA ASP A 26 19.14 0.71 -2.38
C ASP A 26 17.73 1.03 -2.89
N HIS A 27 16.82 0.07 -2.73
CA HIS A 27 15.42 0.23 -3.12
C HIS A 27 14.63 1.07 -2.10
N GLY A 28 15.17 1.25 -0.89
CA GLY A 28 14.55 2.00 0.21
C GLY A 28 14.15 3.45 -0.13
N PRO A 29 15.07 4.30 -0.65
CA PRO A 29 14.75 5.69 -1.00
C PRO A 29 13.61 5.80 -2.02
N ARG A 30 13.60 4.94 -3.04
CA ARG A 30 12.52 4.92 -4.06
C ARG A 30 11.17 4.61 -3.41
N PHE A 31 11.12 3.65 -2.49
CA PHE A 31 9.91 3.27 -1.78
C PHE A 31 9.36 4.39 -0.89
N ILE A 32 10.24 5.11 -0.18
CA ILE A 32 9.87 6.28 0.62
C ILE A 32 9.29 7.38 -0.27
N THR A 33 9.97 7.76 -1.35
CA THR A 33 9.53 8.85 -2.23
C THR A 33 8.16 8.57 -2.83
N THR A 34 7.92 7.34 -3.32
CA THR A 34 6.61 6.95 -3.83
C THR A 34 5.54 6.98 -2.73
N THR A 35 5.83 6.42 -1.55
CA THR A 35 4.85 6.34 -0.46
C THR A 35 4.44 7.73 0.06
N TRP A 36 5.40 8.64 0.27
CA TRP A 36 5.11 9.99 0.74
C TRP A 36 4.39 10.85 -0.30
N SER A 37 4.75 10.71 -1.59
CA SER A 37 4.04 11.45 -2.65
C SER A 37 2.57 11.01 -2.77
N LEU A 38 2.28 9.71 -2.66
CA LEU A 38 0.90 9.20 -2.65
C LEU A 38 0.14 9.68 -1.40
N THR A 39 0.77 9.66 -0.23
CA THR A 39 0.13 10.13 1.02
C THR A 39 -0.17 11.62 1.01
N ALA A 40 0.74 12.44 0.45
CA ALA A 40 0.52 13.87 0.25
C ALA A 40 -0.62 14.14 -0.74
N LEU A 41 -0.67 13.37 -1.85
CA LEU A 41 -1.76 13.45 -2.82
C LEU A 41 -3.11 13.07 -2.18
N ALA A 42 -3.14 12.02 -1.36
CA ALA A 42 -4.32 11.63 -0.61
C ALA A 42 -4.78 12.73 0.38
N ALA A 43 -3.83 13.38 1.05
CA ALA A 43 -4.09 14.51 1.96
C ALA A 43 -4.72 15.69 1.21
N PHE A 44 -4.23 15.99 0.01
CA PHE A 44 -4.76 17.05 -0.84
C PHE A 44 -6.23 16.78 -1.22
N PHE A 45 -6.56 15.55 -1.64
CA PHE A 45 -7.95 15.18 -1.97
C PHE A 45 -8.87 15.19 -0.75
N LEU A 46 -8.38 14.73 0.40
CA LEU A 46 -9.11 14.82 1.66
C LEU A 46 -9.41 16.28 2.01
N GLY A 47 -8.40 17.15 1.92
CA GLY A 47 -8.53 18.58 2.16
C GLY A 47 -9.54 19.22 1.22
N LEU A 48 -9.49 18.91 -0.08
CA LEU A 48 -10.47 19.39 -1.06
C LEU A 48 -11.90 18.92 -0.75
N ARG A 49 -12.06 17.69 -0.28
CA ARG A 49 -13.35 17.12 0.11
C ARG A 49 -13.93 17.85 1.34
N ILE A 50 -13.10 18.08 2.36
CA ILE A 50 -13.50 18.84 3.56
C ILE A 50 -13.83 20.28 3.20
N PHE A 51 -12.97 20.94 2.41
CA PHE A 51 -13.19 22.31 1.92
C PHE A 51 -14.49 22.43 1.14
N SER A 52 -14.79 21.48 0.25
CA SER A 52 -16.03 21.45 -0.54
C SER A 52 -17.29 21.29 0.33
N LYS A 53 -17.19 20.61 1.49
CA LYS A 53 -18.29 20.51 2.46
C LYS A 53 -18.43 21.77 3.29
N ALA A 54 -17.31 22.32 3.77
CA ALA A 54 -17.26 23.56 4.54
C ALA A 54 -17.82 24.75 3.73
N TRP A 55 -17.40 24.88 2.47
CA TRP A 55 -17.89 25.91 1.55
C TRP A 55 -19.41 25.85 1.34
N ARG A 56 -19.97 24.64 1.33
CA ARG A 56 -21.41 24.42 1.15
C ARG A 56 -22.20 24.41 2.45
N LYS A 57 -21.58 24.79 3.58
CA LYS A 57 -22.16 24.77 4.93
C LYS A 57 -22.84 23.42 5.27
N LYS A 58 -22.37 22.33 4.67
CA LYS A 58 -22.88 20.99 4.98
C LYS A 58 -22.19 20.51 6.25
N GLN A 59 -22.97 19.93 7.17
CA GLN A 59 -22.47 19.34 8.40
C GLN A 59 -21.42 18.25 8.10
N ILE A 60 -20.36 18.19 8.91
CA ILE A 60 -19.38 17.10 8.89
C ILE A 60 -20.04 15.90 9.56
N TRP A 61 -20.01 14.75 8.90
CA TRP A 61 -20.65 13.54 9.40
C TRP A 61 -19.61 12.54 9.91
N TRP A 62 -20.05 11.56 10.71
CA TRP A 62 -19.24 10.43 11.18
C TRP A 62 -18.37 9.78 10.09
N ASP A 63 -18.88 9.71 8.86
CA ASP A 63 -18.16 9.26 7.68
C ASP A 63 -16.82 10.00 7.44
N ASP A 64 -16.83 11.33 7.56
CA ASP A 64 -15.64 12.16 7.31
C ASP A 64 -14.59 11.95 8.40
N TYR A 65 -15.01 11.70 9.64
CA TYR A 65 -14.10 11.35 10.74
C TYR A 65 -13.44 9.99 10.50
N VAL A 66 -14.17 9.00 9.98
CA VAL A 66 -13.59 7.70 9.60
C VAL A 66 -12.57 7.86 8.47
N LEU A 67 -12.85 8.74 7.50
CA LEU A 67 -11.92 9.02 6.42
C LEU A 67 -10.65 9.75 6.89
N ILE A 68 -10.78 10.70 7.81
CA ILE A 68 -9.64 11.38 8.44
C ILE A 68 -8.81 10.37 9.26
N ALA A 69 -9.46 9.53 10.06
CA ALA A 69 -8.79 8.49 10.82
C ALA A 69 -8.03 7.51 9.91
N SER A 70 -8.63 7.12 8.78
CA SER A 70 -7.98 6.33 7.74
C SER A 70 -6.70 6.99 7.21
N TRP A 71 -6.76 8.27 6.86
CA TRP A 71 -5.58 9.00 6.40
C TRP A 71 -4.50 9.09 7.47
N ILE A 72 -4.87 9.30 8.74
CA ILE A 72 -3.92 9.28 9.86
C ILE A 72 -3.24 7.91 9.97
N THR A 73 -4.00 6.81 9.90
CA THR A 73 -3.42 5.46 9.93
C THR A 73 -2.48 5.19 8.75
N LEU A 74 -2.80 5.72 7.57
CA LEU A 74 -1.92 5.66 6.40
C LEU A 74 -0.63 6.45 6.64
N ALA A 75 -0.73 7.67 7.17
CA ALA A 75 0.43 8.50 7.49
C ALA A 75 1.33 7.83 8.53
N THR A 76 0.75 7.23 9.58
CA THR A 76 1.47 6.43 10.57
C THR A 76 2.20 5.26 9.90
N SER A 77 1.54 4.53 9.01
CA SER A 77 2.18 3.46 8.23
C SER A 77 3.40 3.97 7.43
N CYS A 78 3.29 5.15 6.81
CA CYS A 78 4.39 5.76 6.05
C CYS A 78 5.58 6.11 6.95
N SER A 79 5.31 6.65 8.14
CA SER A 79 6.34 6.95 9.14
C SER A 79 7.04 5.68 9.63
N LEU A 80 6.29 4.60 9.90
CA LEU A 80 6.84 3.30 10.30
C LEU A 80 7.75 2.71 9.21
N ILE A 81 7.32 2.76 7.95
CA ILE A 81 8.13 2.34 6.80
C ILE A 81 9.42 3.17 6.70
N SER A 82 9.31 4.49 6.86
CA SER A 82 10.47 5.40 6.77
C SER A 82 11.49 5.08 7.87
N TYR A 83 11.01 4.75 9.07
CA TYR A 83 11.85 4.28 10.17
C TYR A 83 12.50 2.92 9.85
N GLY A 84 11.75 1.97 9.27
CA GLY A 84 12.28 0.70 8.81
C GLY A 84 13.41 0.87 7.78
N VAL A 85 13.22 1.73 6.79
CA VAL A 85 14.26 2.02 5.77
C VAL A 85 15.50 2.66 6.40
N ALA A 86 15.32 3.56 7.38
CA ALA A 86 16.45 4.13 8.13
C ALA A 86 17.26 3.06 8.89
N LEU A 87 16.61 1.98 9.34
CA LEU A 87 17.24 0.82 9.98
C LEU A 87 17.85 -0.19 8.99
N GLY A 88 17.75 0.05 7.68
CA GLY A 88 18.33 -0.80 6.63
C GLY A 88 17.32 -1.63 5.83
N TRP A 89 16.02 -1.40 6.00
CA TRP A 89 15.00 -2.05 5.18
C TRP A 89 15.10 -1.63 3.71
N GLY A 90 15.18 -2.60 2.80
CA GLY A 90 15.39 -2.38 1.36
C GLY A 90 16.85 -2.46 0.90
N LYS A 91 17.79 -2.80 1.79
CA LYS A 91 19.14 -3.28 1.45
C LYS A 91 19.12 -4.81 1.35
N ASN A 92 20.06 -5.42 0.61
CA ASN A 92 20.20 -6.88 0.57
C ASN A 92 20.27 -7.45 2.00
N ASN A 93 19.53 -8.54 2.26
CA ASN A 93 19.34 -9.15 3.59
C ASN A 93 20.64 -9.40 4.36
N PHE A 94 21.78 -9.51 3.67
CA PHE A 94 23.11 -9.74 4.25
C PHE A 94 23.76 -8.52 4.92
N ASN A 95 23.24 -7.29 4.71
CA ASN A 95 23.83 -6.05 5.24
C ASN A 95 23.05 -5.44 6.42
N ILE A 96 22.06 -6.16 6.96
CA ILE A 96 21.24 -5.67 8.09
C ILE A 96 21.86 -6.19 9.40
N PRO A 97 22.14 -5.32 10.39
CA PRO A 97 22.59 -5.78 11.71
C PRO A 97 21.56 -6.76 12.31
N PRO A 98 21.98 -7.94 12.81
CA PRO A 98 21.05 -8.97 13.28
C PRO A 98 20.13 -8.48 14.42
N GLU A 99 20.61 -7.54 15.24
CA GLU A 99 19.84 -6.93 16.33
C GLU A 99 18.70 -6.01 15.85
N ASN A 100 18.80 -5.47 14.63
CA ASN A 100 17.78 -4.61 14.05
C ASN A 100 16.79 -5.38 13.16
N PHE A 101 17.11 -6.61 12.79
CA PHE A 101 16.30 -7.41 11.88
C PHE A 101 14.89 -7.68 12.43
N GLU A 102 14.80 -8.06 13.72
CA GLU A 102 13.54 -8.30 14.41
C GLU A 102 12.63 -7.06 14.43
N LYS A 103 13.21 -5.91 14.82
CA LYS A 103 12.49 -4.62 14.88
C LYS A 103 11.99 -4.21 13.50
N VAL A 104 12.85 -4.34 12.49
CA VAL A 104 12.52 -4.02 11.10
C VAL A 104 11.38 -4.89 10.58
N LEU A 105 11.39 -6.20 10.85
CA LEU A 105 10.30 -7.10 10.50
C LEU A 105 9.00 -6.72 11.21
N PHE A 106 9.06 -6.49 12.51
CA PHE A 106 7.88 -6.11 13.29
C PHE A 106 7.24 -4.83 12.77
N PHE A 107 8.02 -3.77 12.56
CA PHE A 107 7.52 -2.51 12.03
C PHE A 107 6.98 -2.63 10.59
N SER A 108 7.57 -3.52 9.78
CA SER A 108 7.09 -3.78 8.42
C SER A 108 5.73 -4.48 8.40
N TYR A 109 5.53 -5.47 9.28
CA TYR A 109 4.22 -6.13 9.45
C TYR A 109 3.18 -5.17 10.04
N ALA A 110 3.56 -4.35 11.03
CA ALA A 110 2.67 -3.34 11.60
C ALA A 110 2.26 -2.28 10.56
N ALA A 111 3.19 -1.83 9.72
CA ALA A 111 2.90 -0.92 8.61
C ALA A 111 1.99 -1.59 7.55
N GLY A 112 2.27 -2.84 7.18
CA GLY A 112 1.42 -3.63 6.28
C GLY A 112 -0.02 -3.69 6.78
N PHE A 113 -0.21 -4.05 8.05
CA PHE A 113 -1.52 -4.06 8.70
C PHE A 113 -2.22 -2.70 8.70
N ALA A 114 -1.51 -1.63 9.10
CA ALA A 114 -2.06 -0.28 9.09
C ALA A 114 -2.48 0.18 7.69
N SER A 115 -1.72 -0.19 6.65
CA SER A 115 -2.05 0.11 5.26
C SER A 115 -3.32 -0.60 4.78
N ILE A 116 -3.52 -1.87 5.18
CA ILE A 116 -4.73 -2.65 4.85
C ILE A 116 -5.96 -2.04 5.55
N LEU A 117 -5.82 -1.66 6.82
CA LEU A 117 -6.89 -0.99 7.57
C LEU A 117 -7.26 0.37 6.96
N ALA A 118 -6.26 1.17 6.59
CA ALA A 118 -6.49 2.45 5.90
C ALA A 118 -7.22 2.23 4.57
N ALA A 119 -6.85 1.23 3.78
CA ALA A 119 -7.53 0.90 2.54
C ALA A 119 -9.00 0.49 2.79
N MET A 120 -9.23 -0.34 3.81
CA MET A 120 -10.57 -0.79 4.22
C MET A 120 -11.45 0.38 4.66
N TRP A 121 -10.99 1.21 5.60
CA TRP A 121 -11.75 2.35 6.11
C TRP A 121 -12.03 3.41 5.04
N SER A 122 -11.08 3.66 4.14
CA SER A 122 -11.28 4.58 3.02
C SER A 122 -12.41 4.12 2.10
N LYS A 123 -12.43 2.82 1.74
CA LYS A 123 -13.49 2.22 0.91
C LYS A 123 -14.85 2.24 1.61
N VAL A 124 -14.88 1.89 2.90
CA VAL A 124 -16.12 1.90 3.70
C VAL A 124 -16.69 3.31 3.82
N SER A 125 -15.86 4.32 4.10
CA SER A 125 -16.31 5.72 4.13
C SER A 125 -16.89 6.17 2.77
N PHE A 126 -16.18 5.88 1.69
CA PHE A 126 -16.67 6.24 0.36
C PHE A 126 -18.00 5.53 0.03
N ALA A 127 -18.13 4.25 0.36
CA ALA A 127 -19.35 3.48 0.17
C ALA A 127 -20.53 4.02 1.04
N ILE A 128 -20.28 4.42 2.29
CA ILE A 128 -21.29 5.07 3.14
C ILE A 128 -21.73 6.41 2.54
N THR A 129 -20.80 7.17 1.98
CA THR A 129 -21.13 8.42 1.26
C THR A 129 -22.05 8.15 0.09
N LEU A 130 -21.75 7.13 -0.72
CA LEU A 130 -22.58 6.72 -1.85
C LEU A 130 -23.95 6.22 -1.39
N LEU A 131 -24.01 5.48 -0.29
CA LEU A 131 -25.26 4.99 0.29
C LEU A 131 -26.22 6.14 0.61
N ARG A 132 -25.70 7.27 1.08
CA ARG A 132 -26.50 8.47 1.40
C ARG A 132 -26.97 9.24 0.18
N ILE A 133 -26.21 9.19 -0.92
CA ILE A 133 -26.54 9.87 -2.18
C ILE A 133 -27.49 9.03 -3.02
N SER A 134 -27.33 7.70 -2.96
CA SER A 134 -28.17 6.72 -3.65
C SER A 134 -29.62 6.81 -3.15
N LYS A 135 -30.56 6.79 -4.09
CA LYS A 135 -32.01 6.70 -3.83
C LYS A 135 -32.61 5.54 -4.64
N GLY A 136 -33.64 4.89 -4.12
CA GLY A 136 -34.37 3.82 -4.80
C GLY A 136 -33.67 2.45 -4.78
N ARG A 137 -33.86 1.64 -5.84
CA ARG A 137 -33.44 0.23 -5.91
C ARG A 137 -31.91 0.02 -5.85
N ILE A 138 -31.10 1.05 -6.11
CA ILE A 138 -29.63 0.98 -6.15
C ILE A 138 -29.00 1.00 -4.73
N ILE A 139 -29.78 1.29 -3.68
CA ILE A 139 -29.28 1.39 -2.30
C ILE A 139 -28.68 0.10 -1.74
N TRP A 140 -29.06 -1.06 -2.28
CA TRP A 140 -28.53 -2.36 -1.87
C TRP A 140 -27.07 -2.56 -2.30
N VAL A 141 -26.63 -1.93 -3.39
CA VAL A 141 -25.30 -2.15 -3.96
C VAL A 141 -24.18 -1.65 -3.02
N PRO A 142 -24.21 -0.40 -2.51
CA PRO A 142 -23.21 0.05 -1.54
C PRO A 142 -23.21 -0.77 -0.25
N TRP A 143 -24.37 -1.28 0.20
CA TRP A 143 -24.47 -2.17 1.36
C TRP A 143 -23.69 -3.47 1.16
N VAL A 144 -23.88 -4.12 0.00
CA VAL A 144 -23.14 -5.34 -0.34
C VAL A 144 -21.64 -5.06 -0.41
N ILE A 145 -21.22 -3.92 -0.98
CA ILE A 145 -19.80 -3.55 -1.03
C ILE A 145 -19.22 -3.33 0.37
N ILE A 146 -19.91 -2.63 1.26
CA ILE A 146 -19.44 -2.42 2.64
C ILE A 146 -19.21 -3.75 3.35
N VAL A 147 -20.21 -4.65 3.30
CA VAL A 147 -20.14 -5.96 3.96
C VAL A 147 -19.01 -6.79 3.38
N THR A 148 -18.92 -6.88 2.05
CA THR A 148 -17.91 -7.70 1.38
C THR A 148 -16.49 -7.15 1.54
N VAL A 149 -16.29 -5.82 1.55
CA VAL A 149 -14.99 -5.18 1.83
C VAL A 149 -14.54 -5.46 3.26
N ILE A 150 -15.42 -5.30 4.25
CA ILE A 150 -15.10 -5.57 5.66
C ILE A 150 -14.73 -7.05 5.83
N LEU A 151 -15.50 -7.97 5.22
CA LEU A 151 -15.22 -9.40 5.32
C LEU A 151 -13.88 -9.77 4.67
N VAL A 152 -13.62 -9.34 3.43
CA VAL A 152 -12.41 -9.75 2.69
C VAL A 152 -11.16 -9.05 3.22
N LEU A 153 -11.18 -7.72 3.37
CA LEU A 153 -10.00 -6.98 3.84
C LEU A 153 -9.78 -7.16 5.34
N GLY A 154 -10.84 -7.32 6.13
CA GLY A 154 -10.73 -7.65 7.56
C GLY A 154 -10.16 -9.06 7.78
N ALA A 155 -10.60 -10.04 6.97
CA ALA A 155 -9.98 -11.36 6.99
C ALA A 155 -8.51 -11.30 6.55
N ASN A 156 -8.15 -10.48 5.56
CA ASN A 156 -6.76 -10.28 5.17
C ASN A 156 -5.90 -9.65 6.27
N ALA A 157 -6.42 -8.62 6.94
CA ALA A 157 -5.73 -7.96 8.04
C ALA A 157 -5.48 -8.92 9.22
N THR A 158 -6.42 -9.82 9.51
CA THR A 158 -6.27 -10.83 10.57
C THR A 158 -5.29 -11.93 10.16
N ILE A 159 -5.42 -12.49 8.95
CA ILE A 159 -4.50 -13.51 8.39
C ILE A 159 -3.06 -13.00 8.39
N HIS A 160 -2.84 -11.71 8.14
CA HIS A 160 -1.51 -11.10 8.16
C HIS A 160 -0.77 -11.28 9.50
N TRP A 161 -1.49 -11.34 10.61
CA TRP A 161 -0.90 -11.57 11.95
C TRP A 161 -0.88 -13.04 12.35
N ILE A 162 -1.92 -13.81 12.01
CA ILE A 162 -2.06 -15.21 12.46
C ILE A 162 -1.38 -16.25 11.55
N GLN A 163 -0.64 -15.80 10.52
CA GLN A 163 0.07 -16.70 9.59
C GLN A 163 1.12 -17.60 10.26
N CYS A 164 1.55 -17.28 11.49
CA CYS A 164 2.49 -18.07 12.28
C CYS A 164 1.98 -18.31 13.70
N TRP A 165 2.26 -19.50 14.23
CA TRP A 165 2.02 -19.88 15.63
C TRP A 165 3.32 -20.32 16.30
N PRO A 166 3.78 -19.66 17.38
CA PRO A 166 3.27 -18.40 17.95
C PRO A 166 3.51 -17.19 17.03
N VAL A 167 2.72 -16.12 17.21
CA VAL A 167 2.80 -14.89 16.40
C VAL A 167 4.20 -14.25 16.51
N SER A 168 4.92 -14.47 17.61
CA SER A 168 6.29 -13.98 17.78
C SER A 168 7.28 -14.51 16.76
N ARG A 169 7.01 -15.67 16.17
CA ARG A 169 7.83 -16.25 15.10
C ARG A 169 7.86 -15.41 13.82
N LEU A 170 6.92 -14.48 13.68
CA LEU A 170 6.82 -13.60 12.53
C LEU A 170 7.97 -12.59 12.45
N TRP A 171 8.47 -12.16 13.62
CA TRP A 171 9.57 -11.20 13.74
C TRP A 171 10.83 -11.84 14.32
N ASP A 172 10.70 -12.81 15.23
CA ASP A 172 11.81 -13.58 15.78
C ASP A 172 11.93 -14.95 15.11
N GLY A 173 12.90 -15.06 14.20
CA GLY A 173 13.19 -16.31 13.49
C GLY A 173 13.73 -17.44 14.39
N ASN A 174 14.17 -17.12 15.61
CA ASN A 174 14.73 -18.10 16.55
C ASN A 174 13.64 -18.81 17.37
N THR A 175 12.40 -18.31 17.36
CA THR A 175 11.28 -18.93 18.05
C THR A 175 10.81 -20.21 17.33
N VAL A 176 10.73 -21.32 18.05
CA VAL A 176 10.19 -22.59 17.57
C VAL A 176 8.68 -22.46 17.35
N GLY A 177 8.20 -22.80 16.16
CA GLY A 177 6.77 -22.75 15.85
C GLY A 177 6.45 -23.34 14.49
N ARG A 178 5.22 -23.10 14.01
CA ARG A 178 4.76 -23.47 12.67
C ARG A 178 4.17 -22.25 11.98
N CYS A 179 4.56 -22.03 10.74
CA CYS A 179 3.98 -21.00 9.89
C CYS A 179 3.25 -21.66 8.73
N TRP A 180 2.24 -20.97 8.20
CA TRP A 180 1.58 -21.41 6.98
C TRP A 180 2.56 -21.40 5.82
N PRO A 181 2.38 -22.29 4.83
CA PRO A 181 3.20 -22.30 3.64
C PRO A 181 3.11 -20.95 2.91
N ARG A 182 4.25 -20.39 2.51
CA ARG A 182 4.38 -19.08 1.84
C ARG A 182 3.39 -18.93 0.67
N GLN A 183 3.18 -19.99 -0.08
CA GLN A 183 2.26 -20.01 -1.23
C GLN A 183 0.80 -19.74 -0.86
N VAL A 184 0.32 -20.23 0.30
CA VAL A 184 -1.06 -19.98 0.74
C VAL A 184 -1.24 -18.50 1.11
N VAL A 185 -0.24 -17.91 1.77
CA VAL A 185 -0.26 -16.48 2.15
C VAL A 185 -0.19 -15.59 0.91
N ILE A 186 0.66 -15.93 -0.08
CA ILE A 186 0.77 -15.17 -1.34
C ILE A 186 -0.54 -15.24 -2.12
N ASN A 187 -1.10 -16.44 -2.32
CA ASN A 187 -2.35 -16.63 -3.07
C ASN A 187 -3.51 -15.85 -2.44
N TYR A 188 -3.60 -15.87 -1.11
CA TYR A 188 -4.63 -15.12 -0.39
C TYR A 188 -4.45 -13.60 -0.54
N ASN A 189 -3.21 -13.10 -0.47
CA ASN A 189 -2.92 -11.67 -0.69
C ASN A 189 -3.21 -11.22 -2.13
N ILE A 190 -2.94 -12.08 -3.12
CA ILE A 190 -3.31 -11.84 -4.52
C ILE A 190 -4.83 -11.75 -4.65
N PHE A 191 -5.58 -12.68 -4.06
CA PHE A 191 -7.03 -12.66 -4.06
C PHE A 191 -7.59 -11.37 -3.41
N ALA A 192 -7.07 -10.99 -2.25
CA ALA A 192 -7.48 -9.76 -1.56
C ALA A 192 -7.15 -8.50 -2.40
N ALA A 193 -6.02 -8.47 -3.08
CA ALA A 193 -5.64 -7.38 -3.99
C ALA A 193 -6.56 -7.29 -5.22
N CYS A 194 -6.87 -8.43 -5.86
CA CYS A 194 -7.86 -8.51 -6.96
C CYS A 194 -9.21 -7.95 -6.51
N TYR A 195 -9.71 -8.46 -5.39
CA TYR A 195 -11.00 -8.07 -4.85
C TYR A 195 -11.03 -6.58 -4.48
N SER A 196 -9.97 -6.06 -3.85
CA SER A 196 -9.85 -4.63 -3.55
C SER A 196 -9.89 -3.76 -4.81
N GLY A 197 -9.18 -4.16 -5.88
CA GLY A 197 -9.20 -3.45 -7.15
C GLY A 197 -10.57 -3.47 -7.85
N VAL A 198 -11.27 -4.61 -7.81
CA VAL A 198 -12.64 -4.72 -8.31
C VAL A 198 -13.59 -3.83 -7.51
N ALA A 199 -13.44 -3.79 -6.18
CA ALA A 199 -14.23 -2.91 -5.33
C ALA A 199 -13.99 -1.43 -5.65
N ASP A 200 -12.75 -1.03 -5.94
CA ASP A 200 -12.43 0.36 -6.35
C ASP A 200 -13.11 0.73 -7.68
N ILE A 201 -13.11 -0.18 -8.66
CA ILE A 201 -13.82 0.03 -9.94
C ILE A 201 -15.33 0.09 -9.72
N ALA A 202 -15.90 -0.82 -8.92
CA ALA A 202 -17.32 -0.82 -8.61
C ALA A 202 -17.76 0.49 -7.93
N LEU A 203 -16.98 0.95 -6.95
CA LEU A 203 -17.22 2.24 -6.28
C LEU A 203 -17.09 3.43 -7.22
N ALA A 204 -16.22 3.38 -8.24
CA ALA A 204 -16.13 4.42 -9.27
C ALA A 204 -17.34 4.41 -10.22
N LEU A 205 -17.91 3.26 -10.55
CA LEU A 205 -19.03 3.15 -11.48
C LEU A 205 -20.39 3.56 -10.88
N ILE A 206 -20.60 3.32 -9.59
CA ILE A 206 -21.86 3.67 -8.90
C ILE A 206 -22.26 5.15 -9.04
N PRO A 207 -21.39 6.12 -8.72
CA PRO A 207 -21.75 7.53 -8.85
C PRO A 207 -22.04 7.92 -10.31
N TRP A 208 -21.44 7.25 -11.30
CA TRP A 208 -21.75 7.50 -12.72
C TRP A 208 -23.20 7.17 -13.04
N MET A 209 -23.68 6.00 -12.60
CA MET A 209 -25.05 5.56 -12.81
C MET A 209 -26.07 6.50 -12.14
N ILE A 210 -25.72 7.07 -10.98
CA ILE A 210 -26.57 8.02 -10.25
C ILE A 210 -26.60 9.40 -10.94
N ILE A 211 -25.47 9.85 -11.50
CA ILE A 211 -25.33 11.19 -12.09
C ILE A 211 -25.94 11.25 -13.50
N TRP A 212 -25.92 10.16 -14.28
CA TRP A 212 -26.38 10.14 -15.68
C TRP A 212 -27.81 10.68 -15.90
N PRO A 213 -28.83 10.33 -15.08
CA PRO A 213 -30.17 10.88 -15.23
C PRO A 213 -30.42 12.21 -14.47
N SER A 214 -29.45 12.71 -13.69
CA SER A 214 -29.70 13.74 -12.67
C SER A 214 -29.17 15.12 -13.07
N ALA A 215 -30.01 16.17 -12.96
CA ALA A 215 -29.65 17.57 -13.21
C ALA A 215 -28.76 18.17 -12.10
N ILE A 216 -27.53 17.64 -11.99
CA ILE A 216 -26.55 18.03 -10.98
C ILE A 216 -25.73 19.23 -11.46
N SER A 217 -25.29 20.08 -10.53
CA SER A 217 -24.47 21.25 -10.84
C SER A 217 -23.14 20.85 -11.51
N LYS A 218 -22.67 21.63 -12.50
CA LYS A 218 -21.41 21.36 -13.23
C LYS A 218 -20.20 21.15 -12.29
N LYS A 219 -20.20 21.83 -11.13
CA LYS A 219 -19.14 21.73 -10.11
C LYS A 219 -19.13 20.36 -9.41
N GLU A 220 -20.30 19.81 -9.09
CA GLU A 220 -20.41 18.46 -8.49
C GLU A 220 -20.06 17.38 -9.51
N LYS A 221 -20.43 17.58 -10.77
CA LYS A 221 -20.07 16.68 -11.86
C LYS A 221 -18.56 16.59 -12.04
N LEU A 222 -17.84 17.70 -11.92
CA LEU A 222 -16.37 17.72 -11.99
C LEU A 222 -15.73 16.95 -10.83
N GLY A 223 -16.18 17.17 -9.59
CA GLY A 223 -15.64 16.46 -8.42
C GLY A 223 -15.94 14.95 -8.44
N ALA A 224 -17.09 14.56 -9.01
CA ALA A 224 -17.40 13.16 -9.22
C ALA A 224 -16.51 12.55 -10.30
N LEU A 225 -16.30 13.25 -11.42
CA LEU A 225 -15.43 12.78 -12.51
C LEU A 225 -13.98 12.57 -12.03
N THR A 226 -13.43 13.49 -11.26
CA THR A 226 -12.06 13.35 -10.72
C THR A 226 -11.94 12.15 -9.79
N ALA A 227 -12.93 11.94 -8.90
CA ALA A 227 -12.96 10.78 -8.00
C ALA A 227 -13.08 9.46 -8.78
N MET A 228 -13.87 9.41 -9.85
CA MET A 228 -14.02 8.22 -10.69
C MET A 228 -12.72 7.84 -11.40
N SER A 229 -12.01 8.83 -11.98
CA SER A 229 -10.73 8.58 -12.65
C SER A 229 -9.69 7.99 -11.69
N MET A 230 -9.68 8.43 -10.43
CA MET A 230 -8.79 7.89 -9.41
C MET A 230 -9.14 6.46 -9.01
N GLY A 231 -10.43 6.12 -8.90
CA GLY A 231 -10.86 4.75 -8.59
C GLY A 231 -10.46 3.75 -9.68
N ILE A 232 -10.59 4.13 -10.96
CA ILE A 232 -10.14 3.30 -12.08
C ILE A 232 -8.62 3.14 -12.06
N PHE A 233 -7.88 4.23 -11.83
CA PHE A 233 -6.41 4.17 -11.71
C PHE A 233 -5.96 3.28 -10.55
N ALA A 234 -6.61 3.35 -9.39
CA ALA A 234 -6.34 2.49 -8.24
C ALA A 234 -6.63 1.00 -8.56
N GLY A 235 -7.71 0.72 -9.29
CA GLY A 235 -8.02 -0.62 -9.79
C GLY A 235 -6.91 -1.18 -10.69
N ILE A 236 -6.50 -0.42 -11.71
CA ILE A 236 -5.40 -0.80 -12.62
C ILE A 236 -4.11 -1.07 -11.84
N THR A 237 -3.77 -0.20 -10.89
CA THR A 237 -2.58 -0.36 -10.06
C THR A 237 -2.62 -1.65 -9.23
N SER A 238 -3.81 -2.05 -8.76
CA SER A 238 -4.00 -3.31 -8.03
C SER A 238 -3.77 -4.52 -8.94
N PHE A 239 -4.19 -4.48 -10.21
CA PHE A 239 -3.90 -5.54 -11.19
C PHE A 239 -2.41 -5.64 -11.52
N LEU A 240 -1.71 -4.51 -11.68
CA LEU A 240 -0.26 -4.49 -11.89
C LEU A 240 0.53 -5.03 -10.68
N LYS A 241 0.00 -4.84 -9.45
CA LYS A 241 0.61 -5.42 -8.25
C LYS A 241 0.61 -6.95 -8.30
N ILE A 242 -0.42 -7.56 -8.89
CA ILE A 242 -0.54 -9.02 -8.95
C ILE A 242 0.52 -9.59 -9.90
N THR A 243 0.69 -8.98 -11.08
CA THR A 243 1.68 -9.46 -12.06
C THR A 243 3.11 -9.36 -11.54
N THR A 244 3.42 -8.32 -10.75
CA THR A 244 4.73 -8.18 -10.12
C THR A 244 4.96 -9.20 -9.01
N VAL A 245 3.96 -9.47 -8.17
CA VAL A 245 4.05 -10.50 -7.12
C VAL A 245 4.24 -11.89 -7.73
N THR A 246 3.51 -12.23 -8.80
CA THR A 246 3.68 -13.53 -9.49
C THR A 246 5.02 -13.64 -10.20
N ALA A 247 5.54 -12.54 -10.76
CA ALA A 247 6.86 -12.53 -11.40
C ALA A 247 8.00 -12.77 -10.41
N ILE A 248 7.88 -12.25 -9.18
CA ILE A 248 8.86 -12.48 -8.11
C ILE A 248 8.83 -13.95 -7.67
N ASP A 249 7.65 -14.55 -7.52
CA ASP A 249 7.54 -15.97 -7.17
C ASP A 249 8.12 -16.89 -8.27
N SER A 250 7.92 -16.56 -9.55
CA SER A 250 8.52 -17.32 -10.66
C SER A 250 10.05 -17.18 -10.74
N ASN A 251 10.61 -16.04 -10.33
CA ASN A 251 12.05 -15.85 -10.28
C ASN A 251 12.69 -16.62 -9.11
N ASP A 252 12.05 -16.66 -7.93
CA ASP A 252 12.54 -17.43 -6.78
C ASP A 252 12.54 -18.95 -7.08
N THR A 253 11.55 -19.44 -7.85
CA THR A 253 11.47 -20.86 -8.21
C THR A 253 12.53 -21.30 -9.22
N THR A 254 13.02 -20.39 -10.10
CA THR A 254 14.08 -20.70 -11.08
C THR A 254 15.49 -20.78 -10.48
N TRP A 255 15.70 -20.27 -9.25
CA TRP A 255 16.95 -20.50 -8.51
C TRP A 255 16.96 -21.79 -7.68
N SER A 256 15.83 -22.51 -7.63
CA SER A 256 15.65 -23.73 -6.83
C SER A 256 15.52 -25.03 -7.64
N SER A 257 15.79 -24.97 -8.95
CA SER A 257 15.83 -26.12 -9.86
C SER A 257 17.22 -26.34 -10.44
#